data_AF-A0A2G6PKD3-F1
#
_entry.id   AF-A0A2G6PKD3-F1
#
_cell.length_a   1.000
_cell.length_b   1.000
_cell.length_c   1.000
_cell.angle_alpha   90.00
_cell.angle_beta   90.00
_cell.angle_gamma   90.00
#
_symmetry.space_group_name_H-M   'P 1'
#
loop_
_entity.id
_entity.type
_entity.pdbx_description
1 polymer ?
#
loop_
_entity_poly.entity_id
_entity_poly.type
_entity_poly.pdbx_seq_one_letter_code
_entity_poly.pdbx_strand_id
1 'polypeptide(L)'
;MDKHPPLTPEELASFTAARLQKAQGSDKRHWRAALRQLVAELGRELGRAEQARRPRRYHNSGEDLERTDEMLQALLSCPTPDLEVKVHHYPAKKGEERRIKRIDYSIDGYLVLRLSHYSPHFRPFFGGSYTQDERIFSLDLLRLMLPRYARFCTEGMLALNGKKHEQLKEAKIRSVATGSVGVMAKSLLATKRYAHHLRSEQKSEVLRVRLNERQRAELRLPYSSFVQKAKHLLPTLAILDGLLAESPLPLGIGYVREHIGWGQTHRSKLNFPGQGNSPQLLDYQREELKRLAQLFPPDRMDYFRLRPRYTKEQLEGLAELKIPGLDQSVSSHGYRHIPTITYSQQGREFLIIDEEYVALSTWRGWETIMLHEPRHYLFRQNMLEVLPLPPFEQLADIIPRLASYALEQEKQASTPEYLEIQRRRNVQLELERIIPPIMEASGEQYALELPNSWDDCPARLHVHDNARRTITLYLSYTDAANVADHVRLALELARKAVADAPMAFQLRYSEDDKTIWTEF
;
A
#
# COMPACT_ATOMS: atom_id res chain seq x y z
N MET A 1 35.46 2.83 38.69
CA MET A 1 34.06 3.17 39.01
C MET A 1 33.95 4.67 38.87
N ASP A 2 33.34 5.15 37.79
CA ASP A 2 33.01 6.56 37.66
C ASP A 2 32.05 6.93 38.79
N LYS A 3 32.53 7.79 39.68
CA LYS A 3 31.72 8.39 40.72
C LYS A 3 30.87 9.44 40.04
N HIS A 4 29.66 9.08 39.62
CA HIS A 4 28.66 10.10 39.37
C HIS A 4 28.48 10.89 40.68
N PRO A 5 28.57 12.23 40.65
CA PRO A 5 28.30 13.01 41.84
C PRO A 5 26.84 12.76 42.27
N PRO A 6 26.57 12.73 43.59
CA PRO A 6 25.20 12.66 44.09
C PRO A 6 24.37 13.81 43.54
N LEU A 7 23.06 13.60 43.45
CA LEU A 7 22.12 14.62 42.98
C LEU A 7 22.19 15.86 43.89
N THR A 8 22.10 17.04 43.28
CA THR A 8 22.05 18.28 44.06
C THR A 8 20.69 18.39 44.78
N PRO A 9 20.59 19.16 45.88
CA PRO A 9 19.30 19.41 46.53
C PRO A 9 18.24 19.99 45.58
N GLU A 10 18.64 20.78 44.59
CA GLU A 10 17.75 21.32 43.56
C GLU A 10 17.22 20.23 42.61
N GLU A 11 18.08 19.28 42.22
CA GLU A 11 17.70 18.13 41.41
C GLU A 11 16.73 17.21 42.17
N LEU A 12 16.97 16.97 43.46
CA LEU A 12 16.07 16.22 44.34
C LEU A 12 14.73 16.92 44.52
N ALA A 13 14.71 18.23 44.79
CA ALA A 13 13.49 19.02 44.92
C ALA A 13 12.66 19.07 43.62
N SER A 14 13.26 18.71 42.48
CA SER A 14 12.57 18.62 41.19
C SER A 14 11.60 17.43 41.12
N PHE A 15 11.71 16.45 42.01
CA PHE A 15 10.84 15.28 42.13
C PHE A 15 9.59 15.65 42.94
N THR A 16 8.49 15.96 42.25
CA THR A 16 7.21 16.30 42.90
C THR A 16 6.14 15.24 42.63
N ALA A 17 5.17 15.11 43.54
CA ALA A 17 4.03 14.21 43.38
C ALA A 17 3.35 14.36 42.01
N ALA A 18 3.20 15.60 41.52
CA ALA A 18 2.60 15.89 40.21
C ALA A 18 3.43 15.37 39.02
N ARG A 19 4.77 15.49 39.10
CA ARG A 19 5.71 14.98 38.08
C ARG A 19 5.80 13.46 38.09
N LEU A 20 5.56 12.89 39.26
CA LEU A 20 5.51 11.46 39.55
C LEU A 20 4.06 10.96 39.60
N GLN A 21 3.12 11.57 38.88
CA GLN A 21 1.86 10.89 38.60
C GLN A 21 2.05 9.90 37.45
N LYS A 22 1.22 8.85 37.39
CA LYS A 22 1.31 7.77 36.39
C LYS A 22 1.52 8.36 34.99
N ALA A 23 2.74 8.22 34.46
CA ALA A 23 3.08 8.62 33.10
C ALA A 23 2.03 8.05 32.12
N GLN A 24 1.48 8.88 31.24
CA GLN A 24 0.45 8.45 30.27
C GLN A 24 0.99 8.50 28.84
N GLY A 25 0.46 7.62 27.98
CA GLY A 25 0.66 7.67 26.53
C GLY A 25 2.12 7.84 26.07
N SER A 26 2.44 9.04 25.57
CA SER A 26 3.77 9.42 25.06
C SER A 26 4.87 9.38 26.12
N ASP A 27 4.57 9.69 27.38
CA ASP A 27 5.56 9.71 28.46
C ASP A 27 6.11 8.31 28.70
N LYS A 28 5.23 7.29 28.74
CA LYS A 28 5.65 5.88 28.85
C LYS A 28 6.54 5.47 27.68
N ARG A 29 6.25 5.92 26.46
CA ARG A 29 7.06 5.61 25.27
C ARG A 29 8.44 6.23 25.34
N HIS A 30 8.53 7.48 25.82
CA HIS A 30 9.81 8.14 26.03
C HIS A 30 10.66 7.41 27.08
N TRP A 31 10.09 7.10 28.24
CA TRP A 31 10.80 6.36 29.29
C TRP A 31 11.27 4.99 28.85
N ARG A 32 10.46 4.28 28.05
CA ARG A 32 10.85 2.99 27.46
C ARG A 32 12.05 3.14 26.52
N ALA A 33 12.05 4.16 25.67
CA ALA A 33 13.15 4.42 24.75
C ALA A 33 14.44 4.81 25.51
N ALA A 34 14.33 5.70 26.50
CA ALA A 34 15.44 6.13 27.33
C ALA A 34 16.04 4.96 28.13
N LEU A 35 15.20 4.13 28.75
CA LEU A 35 15.67 2.95 29.50
C LEU A 35 16.36 1.94 28.58
N ARG A 36 15.81 1.67 27.39
CA ARG A 36 16.46 0.78 26.41
C ARG A 36 17.83 1.31 25.98
N GLN A 37 17.95 2.62 25.81
CA GLN A 37 19.22 3.25 25.48
C GLN A 37 20.23 3.08 26.62
N LEU A 38 19.83 3.35 27.87
CA LEU A 38 20.68 3.12 29.04
C LEU A 38 21.12 1.66 29.15
N VAL A 39 20.19 0.71 29.00
CA VAL A 39 20.49 -0.73 29.04
C VAL A 39 21.46 -1.13 27.93
N ALA A 40 21.29 -0.58 26.71
CA ALA A 40 22.21 -0.84 25.61
C ALA A 40 23.61 -0.26 25.87
N GLU A 41 23.69 0.90 26.52
CA GLU A 41 24.95 1.54 26.92
C GLU A 41 25.68 0.73 27.99
N LEU A 42 25.01 0.43 29.10
CA LEU A 42 25.56 -0.41 30.17
C LEU A 42 25.91 -1.81 29.68
N GLY A 43 25.12 -2.36 28.75
CA GLY A 43 25.42 -3.63 28.10
C GLY A 43 26.70 -3.59 27.27
N ARG A 44 27.05 -2.44 26.65
CA ARG A 44 28.35 -2.27 25.98
C ARG A 44 29.50 -2.19 26.99
N GLU A 45 29.29 -1.56 28.14
CA GLU A 45 30.29 -1.47 29.22
C GLU A 45 30.64 -2.85 29.80
N LEU A 46 29.67 -3.75 29.96
CA LEU A 46 29.89 -5.14 30.41
C LEU A 46 30.68 -6.00 29.40
N GLY A 47 30.82 -5.54 28.15
CA GLY A 47 31.56 -6.25 27.10
C GLY A 47 30.83 -7.46 26.50
N ARG A 48 31.39 -8.02 25.41
CA ARG A 48 30.78 -9.12 24.65
C ARG A 48 30.83 -10.49 25.36
N ALA A 49 31.78 -10.69 26.28
CA ALA A 49 31.98 -11.99 26.95
C ALA A 49 30.87 -12.34 27.95
N GLU A 50 30.27 -11.34 28.60
CA GLU A 50 29.14 -11.55 29.53
C GLU A 50 27.78 -11.59 28.80
N GLN A 51 27.64 -10.92 27.65
CA GLN A 51 26.43 -10.97 26.80
C GLN A 51 26.14 -12.37 26.22
N ALA A 52 27.13 -13.27 26.17
CA ALA A 52 26.96 -14.65 25.70
C ALA A 52 26.19 -15.54 26.70
N ARG A 53 26.13 -15.15 27.99
CA ARG A 53 25.26 -15.80 28.98
C ARG A 53 23.83 -15.28 28.78
N ARG A 54 23.15 -15.78 27.74
CA ARG A 54 21.72 -15.50 27.55
C ARG A 54 20.98 -15.85 28.85
N PRO A 55 20.18 -14.93 29.42
CA PRO A 55 19.29 -15.31 30.51
C PRO A 55 18.37 -16.43 30.00
N ARG A 56 18.39 -17.59 30.68
CA ARG A 56 17.37 -18.62 30.47
C ARG A 56 16.01 -17.98 30.77
N ARG A 57 14.98 -18.32 29.99
CA ARG A 57 13.61 -17.89 30.26
C ARG A 57 13.28 -18.19 31.72
N TYR A 58 12.95 -17.16 32.50
CA TYR A 58 12.49 -17.33 33.88
C TYR A 58 11.22 -18.19 33.85
N HIS A 59 11.23 -19.30 34.58
CA HIS A 59 10.11 -20.18 34.77
C HIS A 59 9.88 -20.22 36.25
N ASN A 60 8.77 -19.63 36.74
CA ASN A 60 8.36 -19.54 38.15
C ASN A 60 8.50 -20.88 38.91
N SER A 61 9.72 -21.25 39.24
CA SER A 61 10.16 -22.52 39.81
C SER A 61 10.87 -22.22 41.13
N GLY A 62 10.97 -23.21 42.01
CA GLY A 62 11.62 -23.02 43.32
C GLY A 62 13.05 -22.50 43.21
N GLU A 63 13.82 -22.98 42.23
CA GLU A 63 15.20 -22.55 41.97
C GLU A 63 15.30 -21.08 41.53
N ASP A 64 14.34 -20.60 40.72
CA ASP A 64 14.27 -19.21 40.30
C ASP A 64 13.97 -18.27 41.50
N LEU A 65 13.28 -18.76 42.53
CA LEU A 65 12.98 -17.99 43.73
C LEU A 65 14.21 -17.82 44.63
N GLU A 66 15.02 -18.86 44.81
CA GLU A 66 16.25 -18.77 45.63
C GLU A 66 17.28 -17.88 44.97
N ARG A 67 17.49 -18.04 43.66
CA ARG A 67 18.37 -17.17 42.87
C ARG A 67 17.93 -15.71 42.87
N THR A 68 16.61 -15.45 42.84
CA THR A 68 16.09 -14.08 42.92
C THR A 68 16.31 -13.47 44.30
N ASP A 69 16.20 -14.26 45.38
CA ASP A 69 16.49 -13.80 46.74
C ASP A 69 17.98 -13.45 46.90
N GLU A 70 18.89 -14.31 46.44
CA GLU A 70 20.34 -14.03 46.40
C GLU A 70 20.66 -12.77 45.60
N MET A 71 20.02 -12.60 44.43
CA MET A 71 20.19 -11.40 43.61
C MET A 71 19.73 -10.15 44.36
N LEU A 72 18.55 -10.18 45.00
CA LEU A 72 18.03 -9.05 45.78
C LEU A 72 18.93 -8.74 46.98
N GLN A 73 19.42 -9.77 47.67
CA GLN A 73 20.38 -9.64 48.78
C GLN A 73 21.68 -8.98 48.30
N ALA A 74 22.19 -9.40 47.14
CA ALA A 74 23.39 -8.84 46.53
C ALA A 74 23.21 -7.39 46.05
N LEU A 75 21.98 -6.94 45.80
CA LEU A 75 21.69 -5.55 45.45
C LEU A 75 21.61 -4.63 46.67
N LEU A 76 21.37 -5.15 47.87
CA LEU A 76 21.38 -4.34 49.10
C LEU A 76 22.75 -3.74 49.43
N SER A 77 23.83 -4.38 48.98
CA SER A 77 25.19 -3.85 49.13
C SER A 77 25.61 -2.90 48.01
N CYS A 78 24.75 -2.65 47.01
CA CYS A 78 25.05 -1.71 45.93
C CYS A 78 24.94 -0.26 46.42
N PRO A 79 25.94 0.59 46.13
CA PRO A 79 25.89 1.99 46.51
C PRO A 79 24.77 2.68 45.74
N THR A 80 23.83 3.27 46.47
CA THR A 80 22.68 3.99 45.93
C THR A 80 22.55 5.34 46.63
N PRO A 81 23.51 6.26 46.43
CA PRO A 81 23.68 7.47 47.25
C PRO A 81 22.45 8.39 47.25
N ASP A 82 21.68 8.36 46.16
CA ASP A 82 20.53 9.25 45.93
C ASP A 82 19.17 8.51 46.05
N LEU A 83 19.15 7.25 46.50
CA LEU A 83 17.94 6.47 46.62
C LEU A 83 17.69 6.05 48.07
N GLU A 84 16.48 6.33 48.55
CA GLU A 84 15.95 5.73 49.77
C GLU A 84 15.58 4.26 49.50
N VAL A 85 16.14 3.34 50.28
CA VAL A 85 15.91 1.90 50.11
C VAL A 85 14.97 1.37 51.17
N LYS A 86 13.83 0.80 50.76
CA LYS A 86 12.86 0.13 51.63
C LYS A 86 12.75 -1.34 51.28
N VAL A 87 13.19 -2.20 52.21
CA VAL A 87 13.16 -3.66 52.03
C VAL A 87 11.90 -4.24 52.64
N HIS A 88 11.19 -5.04 51.86
CA HIS A 88 10.01 -5.78 52.31
C HIS A 88 10.34 -7.27 52.33
N HIS A 89 10.06 -7.93 53.45
CA HIS A 89 10.31 -9.35 53.64
C HIS A 89 9.00 -10.15 53.62
N TYR A 90 9.07 -11.43 53.31
CA TYR A 90 7.98 -12.35 53.60
C TYR A 90 7.84 -12.60 55.11
N PRO A 91 6.64 -12.95 55.60
CA PRO A 91 6.52 -13.48 56.95
C PRO A 91 7.32 -14.79 57.06
N ALA A 92 8.25 -14.86 58.00
CA ALA A 92 9.06 -16.06 58.24
C ALA A 92 8.32 -17.03 59.16
N LYS A 93 8.45 -18.34 58.90
CA LYS A 93 8.04 -19.38 59.87
C LYS A 93 9.08 -19.48 60.98
N LYS A 94 8.69 -20.09 62.11
CA LYS A 94 9.58 -20.24 63.28
C LYS A 94 10.81 -21.06 62.89
N GLY A 95 11.99 -20.43 62.96
CA GLY A 95 13.28 -21.05 62.63
C GLY A 95 13.76 -20.84 61.18
N GLU A 96 13.01 -20.12 60.34
CA GLU A 96 13.42 -19.78 58.97
C GLU A 96 13.94 -18.34 58.86
N GLU A 97 14.90 -18.12 57.96
CA GLU A 97 15.37 -16.77 57.63
C GLU A 97 14.32 -15.98 56.84
N ARG A 98 14.27 -14.67 57.06
CA ARG A 98 13.36 -13.76 56.35
C ARG A 98 13.86 -13.55 54.92
N ARG A 99 13.16 -14.15 53.94
CA ARG A 99 13.41 -13.91 52.51
C ARG A 99 12.92 -12.53 52.05
N ILE A 100 13.64 -11.90 51.13
CA ILE A 100 13.27 -10.58 50.57
C ILE A 100 12.13 -10.77 49.57
N LYS A 101 11.00 -10.12 49.85
CA LYS A 101 9.84 -10.07 48.95
C LYS A 101 10.02 -9.03 47.85
N ARG A 102 10.53 -7.85 48.19
CA ARG A 102 10.82 -6.76 47.24
C ARG A 102 11.70 -5.69 47.87
N ILE A 103 12.41 -4.94 47.01
CA ILE A 103 13.13 -3.73 47.34
C ILE A 103 12.47 -2.57 46.60
N ASP A 104 12.02 -1.58 47.36
CA ASP A 104 11.44 -0.34 46.85
C ASP A 104 12.52 0.76 46.97
N TYR A 105 12.94 1.33 45.85
CA TYR A 105 13.86 2.46 45.76
C TYR A 105 13.08 3.74 45.50
N SER A 106 13.30 4.76 46.32
CA SER A 106 12.58 6.04 46.27
C SER A 106 13.53 7.23 46.17
N ILE A 107 13.08 8.32 45.57
CA ILE A 107 13.75 9.62 45.57
C ILE A 107 12.80 10.61 46.26
N ASP A 108 13.26 11.24 47.34
CA ASP A 108 12.46 12.19 48.13
C ASP A 108 11.09 11.59 48.54
N GLY A 109 11.10 10.39 49.11
CA GLY A 109 9.90 9.63 49.49
C GLY A 109 9.05 9.08 48.33
N TYR A 110 9.37 9.35 47.06
CA TYR A 110 8.62 8.83 45.92
C TYR A 110 9.26 7.60 45.30
N LEU A 111 8.50 6.50 45.22
CA LEU A 111 8.93 5.26 44.59
C LEU A 111 9.31 5.51 43.12
N VAL A 112 10.57 5.24 42.74
CA VAL A 112 11.05 5.35 41.35
C VAL A 112 11.36 4.00 40.73
N LEU A 113 11.74 3.01 41.55
CA LEU A 113 12.04 1.66 41.11
C LEU A 113 11.57 0.64 42.15
N ARG A 114 10.89 -0.41 41.67
CA ARG A 114 10.58 -1.59 42.48
C ARG A 114 11.21 -2.81 41.83
N LEU A 115 11.93 -3.59 42.64
CA LEU A 115 12.44 -4.94 42.30
C LEU A 115 11.71 -5.96 43.17
N SER A 116 11.08 -6.97 42.58
CA SER A 116 10.24 -7.93 43.31
C SER A 116 10.56 -9.39 43.02
N HIS A 117 10.21 -10.26 43.97
CA HIS A 117 10.48 -11.70 43.95
C HIS A 117 9.53 -12.51 43.04
N TYR A 118 8.22 -12.20 43.00
CA TYR A 118 7.21 -12.95 42.21
C TYR A 118 7.34 -12.82 40.69
N SER A 119 8.15 -11.88 40.26
CA SER A 119 8.71 -11.80 38.93
C SER A 119 9.77 -10.72 39.02
N PRO A 120 11.00 -10.97 38.56
CA PRO A 120 12.02 -9.94 38.47
C PRO A 120 11.44 -8.91 37.51
N HIS A 121 10.80 -7.91 38.09
CA HIS A 121 10.13 -6.87 37.36
C HIS A 121 10.90 -5.63 37.67
N PHE A 122 11.57 -5.12 36.65
CA PHE A 122 11.99 -3.77 36.65
C PHE A 122 10.72 -2.93 36.46
N ARG A 123 10.16 -2.41 37.56
CA ARG A 123 9.02 -1.49 37.48
C ARG A 123 9.51 -0.08 37.77
N PRO A 124 10.06 0.62 36.76
CA PRO A 124 10.30 2.02 36.91
C PRO A 124 8.92 2.68 37.02
N PHE A 125 8.79 3.61 37.95
CA PHE A 125 7.53 4.27 38.24
C PHE A 125 6.87 4.89 36.99
N PHE A 126 7.71 5.29 36.03
CA PHE A 126 7.33 6.03 34.83
C PHE A 126 6.91 5.18 33.61
N GLY A 127 6.90 3.85 33.72
CA GLY A 127 6.40 2.98 32.66
C GLY A 127 5.83 1.70 33.27
N GLY A 128 4.60 1.34 32.92
CA GLY A 128 3.98 0.10 33.41
C GLY A 128 4.92 -1.11 33.26
N SER A 129 4.74 -2.13 34.09
CA SER A 129 5.64 -3.28 34.27
C SER A 129 6.45 -3.66 33.02
N TYR A 130 7.78 -3.57 33.08
CA TYR A 130 8.67 -4.04 32.02
C TYR A 130 8.84 -5.54 32.23
N THR A 131 7.93 -6.30 31.62
CA THR A 131 7.86 -7.76 31.80
C THR A 131 8.55 -8.54 30.67
N GLN A 132 9.08 -7.88 29.64
CA GLN A 132 9.42 -8.55 28.37
C GLN A 132 10.83 -8.29 27.82
N ASP A 133 11.63 -7.40 28.41
CA ASP A 133 13.02 -7.23 27.97
C ASP A 133 13.94 -8.04 28.89
N GLU A 134 14.09 -9.34 28.58
CA GLU A 134 14.88 -10.31 29.35
C GLU A 134 16.31 -9.82 29.62
N ARG A 135 16.81 -8.87 28.81
CA ARG A 135 18.15 -8.26 28.92
C ARG A 135 18.34 -7.41 30.17
N ILE A 136 17.28 -6.92 30.81
CA ILE A 136 17.36 -6.01 31.98
C ILE A 136 17.71 -6.76 33.28
N PHE A 137 17.66 -8.10 33.29
CA PHE A 137 17.65 -8.90 34.52
C PHE A 137 18.97 -9.59 34.89
N SER A 138 20.12 -9.14 34.39
CA SER A 138 21.40 -9.61 34.96
C SER A 138 21.76 -8.82 36.22
N LEU A 139 22.24 -9.52 37.26
CA LEU A 139 22.72 -8.91 38.50
C LEU A 139 23.79 -7.84 38.21
N ASP A 140 24.68 -8.10 37.26
CA ASP A 140 25.78 -7.19 36.90
C ASP A 140 25.26 -5.91 36.24
N LEU A 141 24.26 -6.02 35.36
CA LEU A 141 23.61 -4.85 34.78
C LEU A 141 22.87 -4.04 35.85
N LEU A 142 22.17 -4.70 36.78
CA LEU A 142 21.51 -4.01 37.90
C LEU A 142 22.52 -3.31 38.81
N ARG A 143 23.68 -3.94 39.08
CA ARG A 143 24.80 -3.36 39.84
C ARG A 143 25.38 -2.11 39.18
N LEU A 144 25.46 -2.08 37.85
CA LEU A 144 25.89 -0.90 37.10
C LEU A 144 24.81 0.17 37.01
N MET A 145 23.55 -0.23 36.88
CA MET A 145 22.43 0.69 36.69
C MET A 145 22.03 1.39 37.99
N LEU A 146 21.94 0.68 39.12
CA LEU A 146 21.43 1.22 40.39
C LEU A 146 22.14 2.49 40.86
N PRO A 147 23.49 2.58 40.85
CA PRO A 147 24.20 3.81 41.21
C PRO A 147 23.91 4.99 40.28
N ARG A 148 23.50 4.73 39.03
CA ARG A 148 23.21 5.76 38.01
C ARG A 148 21.72 6.06 37.90
N TYR A 149 20.87 5.31 38.61
CA TYR A 149 19.44 5.28 38.33
C TYR A 149 18.74 6.59 38.69
N ALA A 150 19.13 7.22 39.80
CA ALA A 150 18.57 8.52 40.20
C ALA A 150 18.90 9.63 39.18
N ARG A 151 20.13 9.61 38.64
CA ARG A 151 20.56 10.50 37.57
C ARG A 151 19.75 10.28 36.29
N PHE A 152 19.59 9.03 35.88
CA PHE A 152 18.73 8.65 34.75
C PHE A 152 17.30 9.19 34.91
N CYS A 153 16.72 9.06 36.11
CA CYS A 153 15.40 9.61 36.41
C CYS A 153 15.37 11.14 36.29
N THR A 154 16.40 11.83 36.76
CA THR A 154 16.48 13.30 36.69
C THR A 154 16.59 13.78 35.24
N GLU A 155 17.49 13.19 34.47
CA GLU A 155 17.73 13.54 33.06
C GLU A 155 16.51 13.26 32.18
N GLY A 156 15.87 12.10 32.35
CA GLY A 156 14.65 11.77 31.62
C GLY A 156 13.48 12.69 31.98
N MET A 157 13.38 13.13 33.23
CA MET A 157 12.38 14.11 33.65
C MET A 157 12.60 15.48 33.02
N LEU A 158 13.84 15.96 32.98
CA LEU A 158 14.20 17.21 32.30
C LEU A 158 13.90 17.14 30.80
N ALA A 159 14.28 16.04 30.14
CA ALA A 159 13.99 15.82 28.73
C ALA A 159 12.49 15.78 28.43
N LEU A 160 11.69 15.15 29.31
CA LEU A 160 10.23 15.17 29.19
C LEU A 160 9.63 16.56 29.38
N ASN A 161 10.11 17.32 30.36
CA ASN A 161 9.63 18.67 30.60
C ASN A 161 9.96 19.57 29.41
N GLY A 162 11.15 19.45 28.83
CA GLY A 162 11.52 20.11 27.58
C GLY A 162 10.54 19.78 26.46
N LYS A 163 10.26 18.49 26.24
CA LYS A 163 9.27 18.03 25.24
C LYS A 163 7.86 18.52 25.50
N LYS A 164 7.39 18.51 26.75
CA LYS A 164 6.06 19.01 27.12
C LYS A 164 5.96 20.52 26.90
N HIS A 165 7.01 21.26 27.25
CA HIS A 165 7.08 22.69 26.99
C HIS A 165 7.05 23.00 25.49
N GLU A 166 7.83 22.26 24.69
CA GLU A 166 7.80 22.35 23.23
C GLU A 166 6.42 22.00 22.66
N GLN A 167 5.77 20.94 23.15
CA GLN A 167 4.41 20.56 22.73
C GLN A 167 3.38 21.64 23.08
N LEU A 168 3.47 22.24 24.27
CA LEU A 168 2.59 23.35 24.66
C LEU A 168 2.84 24.58 23.78
N LYS A 169 4.11 24.88 23.46
CA LYS A 169 4.48 25.96 22.53
C LYS A 169 3.93 25.68 21.13
N GLU A 170 4.13 24.46 20.60
CA GLU A 170 3.58 24.03 19.32
C GLU A 170 2.04 24.09 19.30
N ALA A 171 1.37 23.69 20.40
CA ALA A 171 -0.08 23.74 20.52
C ALA A 171 -0.61 25.18 20.56
N LYS A 172 0.06 26.09 21.25
CA LYS A 172 -0.26 27.52 21.23
C LYS A 172 -0.08 28.12 19.84
N ILE A 173 1.06 27.84 19.19
CA ILE A 173 1.32 28.27 17.82
C ILE A 173 0.23 27.74 16.88
N ARG A 174 -0.13 26.46 17.00
CA ARG A 174 -1.22 25.84 16.23
C ARG A 174 -2.55 26.54 16.47
N SER A 175 -2.94 26.74 17.72
CA SER A 175 -4.23 27.36 18.06
C SER A 175 -4.36 28.77 17.47
N VAL A 176 -3.30 29.58 17.56
CA VAL A 176 -3.28 30.93 16.97
C VAL A 176 -3.27 30.85 15.45
N ALA A 177 -2.50 29.92 14.88
CA ALA A 177 -2.36 29.80 13.44
C ALA A 177 -3.61 29.22 12.76
N THR A 178 -4.29 28.21 13.30
CA THR A 178 -5.49 27.62 12.69
C THR A 178 -6.59 28.68 12.46
N GLY A 179 -6.82 29.58 13.42
CA GLY A 179 -7.76 30.69 13.23
C GLY A 179 -7.29 31.70 12.18
N SER A 180 -5.99 32.05 12.22
CA SER A 180 -5.41 33.06 11.33
C SER A 180 -5.24 32.57 9.88
N VAL A 181 -4.92 31.28 9.70
CA VAL A 181 -4.67 30.66 8.40
C VAL A 181 -5.95 30.63 7.57
N GLY A 182 -7.06 30.21 8.17
CA GLY A 182 -8.36 30.18 7.50
C GLY A 182 -8.77 31.54 6.97
N VAL A 183 -8.73 32.56 7.83
CA VAL A 183 -9.12 33.94 7.46
C VAL A 183 -8.20 34.50 6.37
N MET A 184 -6.88 34.32 6.52
CA MET A 184 -5.92 34.86 5.55
C MET A 184 -5.99 34.14 4.20
N ALA A 185 -6.08 32.80 4.19
CA ALA A 185 -6.25 32.04 2.95
C ALA A 185 -7.55 32.45 2.24
N LYS A 186 -8.66 32.58 2.99
CA LYS A 186 -9.93 33.07 2.45
C LYS A 186 -9.77 34.46 1.84
N SER A 187 -9.15 35.40 2.54
CA SER A 187 -8.94 36.77 2.05
C SER A 187 -8.06 36.83 0.80
N LEU A 188 -6.96 36.07 0.75
CA LEU A 188 -6.04 36.07 -0.39
C LEU A 188 -6.69 35.46 -1.63
N LEU A 189 -7.36 34.32 -1.48
CA LEU A 189 -7.96 33.58 -2.60
C LEU A 189 -9.23 34.24 -3.13
N ALA A 190 -9.99 34.94 -2.28
CA ALA A 190 -11.16 35.73 -2.71
C ALA A 190 -10.81 36.73 -3.82
N THR A 191 -9.63 37.36 -3.72
CA THR A 191 -9.16 38.38 -4.69
C THR A 191 -9.07 37.82 -6.12
N LYS A 192 -8.79 36.52 -6.26
CA LYS A 192 -8.70 35.80 -7.54
C LYS A 192 -9.84 34.81 -7.77
N ARG A 193 -10.84 34.78 -6.88
CA ARG A 193 -12.02 33.90 -6.92
C ARG A 193 -11.71 32.40 -6.99
N TYR A 194 -10.60 31.95 -6.40
CA TYR A 194 -10.34 30.50 -6.36
C TYR A 194 -11.23 29.80 -5.34
N ALA A 195 -11.93 28.74 -5.75
CA ALA A 195 -12.58 27.86 -4.78
C ALA A 195 -11.52 27.09 -3.98
N HIS A 196 -11.72 26.94 -2.67
CA HIS A 196 -10.70 26.33 -1.81
C HIS A 196 -11.27 25.50 -0.66
N HIS A 197 -10.42 24.67 -0.07
CA HIS A 197 -10.73 23.85 1.10
C HIS A 197 -9.48 23.72 1.97
N LEU A 198 -9.64 23.89 3.29
CA LEU A 198 -8.56 23.75 4.26
C LEU A 198 -8.75 22.49 5.09
N ARG A 199 -7.68 21.71 5.22
CA ARG A 199 -7.63 20.52 6.06
C ARG A 199 -6.51 20.62 7.07
N SER A 200 -6.86 20.58 8.35
CA SER A 200 -5.88 20.62 9.44
C SER A 200 -5.13 19.30 9.57
N GLU A 201 -3.79 19.38 9.59
CA GLU A 201 -2.88 18.31 9.97
C GLU A 201 -2.13 18.68 11.27
N GLN A 202 -1.36 17.74 11.83
CA GLN A 202 -0.71 17.92 13.13
C GLN A 202 0.24 19.13 13.18
N LYS A 203 0.94 19.47 12.10
CA LYS A 203 1.94 20.57 12.09
C LYS A 203 1.73 21.61 10.99
N SER A 204 0.64 21.48 10.23
CA SER A 204 0.35 22.34 9.09
C SER A 204 -1.14 22.34 8.77
N GLU A 205 -1.57 23.34 8.02
CA GLU A 205 -2.79 23.26 7.22
C GLU A 205 -2.43 22.78 5.80
N VAL A 206 -3.28 21.95 5.21
CA VAL A 206 -3.22 21.63 3.78
C VAL A 206 -4.30 22.45 3.09
N LEU A 207 -3.86 23.44 2.31
CA LEU A 207 -4.72 24.25 1.49
C LEU A 207 -4.90 23.58 0.14
N ARG A 208 -6.13 23.22 -0.19
CA ARG A 208 -6.54 22.76 -1.51
C ARG A 208 -7.16 23.93 -2.26
N VAL A 209 -6.74 24.15 -3.49
CA VAL A 209 -7.24 25.21 -4.36
C VAL A 209 -7.67 24.58 -5.67
N ARG A 210 -8.93 24.81 -6.07
CA ARG A 210 -9.47 24.37 -7.36
C ARG A 210 -8.96 25.34 -8.44
N LEU A 211 -8.20 24.81 -9.40
CA LEU A 211 -7.68 25.60 -10.53
C LEU A 211 -8.63 25.51 -11.73
N ASN A 212 -9.20 24.34 -11.97
CA ASN A 212 -10.32 24.10 -12.89
C ASN A 212 -11.17 22.90 -12.41
N GLU A 213 -12.09 22.41 -13.25
CA GLU A 213 -13.00 21.32 -12.89
C GLU A 213 -12.30 20.02 -12.50
N ARG A 214 -11.15 19.71 -13.11
CA ARG A 214 -10.44 18.44 -12.93
C ARG A 214 -9.11 18.57 -12.18
N GLN A 215 -8.60 19.78 -11.98
CA GLN A 215 -7.28 20.04 -11.44
C GLN A 215 -7.31 20.92 -10.20
N ARG A 216 -6.54 20.50 -9.20
CA ARG A 216 -6.38 21.20 -7.93
C ARG A 216 -4.94 21.21 -7.44
N ALA A 217 -4.55 22.32 -6.85
CA ALA A 217 -3.29 22.45 -6.13
C ALA A 217 -3.48 22.08 -4.66
N GLU A 218 -2.54 21.32 -4.08
CA GLU A 218 -2.40 21.14 -2.64
C GLU A 218 -1.11 21.82 -2.16
N LEU A 219 -1.25 22.76 -1.24
CA LEU A 219 -0.16 23.56 -0.69
C LEU A 219 -0.09 23.35 0.83
N ARG A 220 1.08 22.93 1.33
CA ARG A 220 1.29 22.74 2.77
C ARG A 220 1.74 24.03 3.42
N LEU A 221 0.99 24.45 4.44
CA LEU A 221 1.18 25.68 5.20
C LEU A 221 1.59 25.33 6.66
N PRO A 222 2.88 25.17 6.96
CA PRO A 222 3.33 24.87 8.32
C PRO A 222 3.05 26.06 9.24
N TYR A 223 2.50 25.80 10.43
CA TYR A 223 2.12 26.86 11.36
C TYR A 223 3.30 27.78 11.74
N SER A 224 4.51 27.22 11.84
CA SER A 224 5.73 27.94 12.22
C SER A 224 6.23 28.93 11.16
N SER A 225 5.88 28.72 9.88
CA SER A 225 6.39 29.53 8.75
C SER A 225 5.26 30.08 7.87
N PHE A 226 4.03 30.03 8.36
CA PHE A 226 2.85 30.33 7.58
C PHE A 226 2.88 31.74 6.96
N VAL A 227 3.13 32.76 7.78
CA VAL A 227 3.17 34.18 7.33
C VAL A 227 4.24 34.38 6.26
N GLN A 228 5.40 33.71 6.38
CA GLN A 228 6.46 33.79 5.39
C GLN A 228 6.09 33.09 4.08
N LYS A 229 5.31 31.99 4.13
CA LYS A 229 4.85 31.26 2.94
C LYS A 229 3.60 31.85 2.29
N ALA A 230 2.78 32.56 3.06
CA ALA A 230 1.58 33.25 2.62
C ALA A 230 1.79 34.10 1.36
N LYS A 231 2.87 34.89 1.35
CA LYS A 231 3.22 35.76 0.22
C LYS A 231 3.57 35.00 -1.06
N HIS A 232 3.94 33.72 -0.95
CA HIS A 232 4.28 32.86 -2.08
C HIS A 232 3.07 32.10 -2.64
N LEU A 233 1.93 32.13 -1.94
CA LEU A 233 0.72 31.41 -2.34
C LEU A 233 0.20 31.85 -3.71
N LEU A 234 -0.11 33.14 -3.88
CA LEU A 234 -0.66 33.66 -5.15
C LEU A 234 0.33 33.55 -6.32
N PRO A 235 1.63 33.86 -6.17
CA PRO A 235 2.61 33.62 -7.22
C PRO A 235 2.69 32.15 -7.66
N THR A 236 2.68 31.20 -6.72
CA THR A 236 2.67 29.78 -7.06
C THR A 236 1.40 29.39 -7.81
N LEU A 237 0.22 29.85 -7.37
CA LEU A 237 -1.04 29.58 -8.08
C LEU A 237 -1.05 30.16 -9.49
N ALA A 238 -0.51 31.36 -9.69
CA ALA A 238 -0.39 31.96 -11.03
C ALA A 238 0.51 31.14 -11.98
N ILE A 239 1.62 30.61 -11.47
CA ILE A 239 2.49 29.70 -12.24
C ILE A 239 1.73 28.42 -12.62
N LEU A 240 0.95 27.86 -11.69
CA LEU A 240 0.16 26.67 -11.96
C LEU A 240 -0.96 26.93 -12.97
N ASP A 241 -1.63 28.08 -12.91
CA ASP A 241 -2.63 28.45 -13.93
C ASP A 241 -1.99 28.60 -15.31
N GLY A 242 -0.82 29.23 -15.39
CA GLY A 242 -0.06 29.34 -16.65
C GLY A 242 0.32 27.95 -17.20
N LEU A 243 0.84 27.07 -16.34
CA LEU A 243 1.13 25.67 -16.69
C LEU A 243 -0.11 24.96 -17.25
N LEU A 244 -1.26 25.10 -16.60
CA LEU A 244 -2.49 24.41 -17.02
C LEU A 244 -3.09 25.01 -18.29
N ALA A 245 -2.90 26.31 -18.54
CA ALA A 245 -3.35 26.97 -19.75
C ALA A 245 -2.48 26.62 -20.98
N GLU A 246 -1.17 26.42 -20.78
CA GLU A 246 -0.21 26.14 -21.85
C GLU A 246 0.02 24.65 -22.11
N SER A 247 -0.25 23.78 -21.14
CA SER A 247 0.02 22.36 -21.27
C SER A 247 -0.93 21.68 -22.28
N PRO A 248 -0.40 20.93 -23.26
CA PRO A 248 -1.23 20.19 -24.21
C PRO A 248 -1.90 18.94 -23.59
N LEU A 249 -1.48 18.54 -22.39
CA LEU A 249 -1.97 17.35 -21.69
C LEU A 249 -2.43 17.68 -20.27
N PRO A 250 -3.50 17.04 -19.76
CA PRO A 250 -3.77 17.06 -18.35
C PRO A 250 -2.61 16.41 -17.60
N LEU A 251 -2.20 17.03 -16.50
CA LEU A 251 -1.06 16.55 -15.71
C LEU A 251 -1.28 16.69 -14.21
N GLY A 252 -0.53 15.89 -13.47
CA GLY A 252 -0.36 15.97 -12.02
C GLY A 252 1.11 16.00 -11.64
N ILE A 253 1.42 16.63 -10.51
CA ILE A 253 2.77 16.73 -9.94
C ILE A 253 2.67 16.35 -8.47
N GLY A 254 3.33 15.28 -8.06
CA GLY A 254 3.18 14.72 -6.72
C GLY A 254 4.44 14.06 -6.20
N TYR A 255 4.33 13.43 -5.03
CA TYR A 255 5.38 12.57 -4.51
C TYR A 255 5.41 11.23 -5.24
N VAL A 256 6.59 10.64 -5.36
CA VAL A 256 6.79 9.26 -5.85
C VAL A 256 5.90 8.29 -5.06
N ARG A 257 5.15 7.44 -5.76
CA ARG A 257 4.36 6.36 -5.15
C ARG A 257 5.22 5.10 -5.04
N GLU A 258 5.12 4.40 -3.92
CA GLU A 258 5.94 3.21 -3.61
C GLU A 258 5.68 2.00 -4.54
N HIS A 259 4.57 2.01 -5.29
CA HIS A 259 4.12 0.86 -6.09
C HIS A 259 4.27 1.04 -7.61
N ILE A 260 5.04 2.04 -8.06
CA ILE A 260 5.27 2.25 -9.49
C ILE A 260 6.39 1.32 -9.98
N GLY A 261 6.09 0.48 -10.97
CA GLY A 261 7.09 -0.33 -11.69
C GLY A 261 7.91 0.53 -12.65
N TRP A 262 8.95 1.21 -12.14
CA TRP A 262 9.83 2.05 -12.96
C TRP A 262 10.53 1.25 -14.07
N GLY A 263 10.61 1.84 -15.26
CA GLY A 263 11.14 1.22 -16.47
C GLY A 263 10.20 0.21 -17.12
N GLN A 264 8.92 0.17 -16.73
CA GLN A 264 7.95 -0.81 -17.22
C GLN A 264 6.74 -0.14 -17.89
N THR A 265 6.21 -0.84 -18.89
CA THR A 265 4.89 -0.57 -19.46
C THR A 265 3.91 -1.63 -18.95
N HIS A 266 2.87 -1.19 -18.25
CA HIS A 266 1.81 -2.05 -17.75
C HIS A 266 0.54 -1.86 -18.58
N ARG A 267 0.25 -2.82 -19.45
CA ARG A 267 -0.96 -2.81 -20.28
C ARG A 267 -2.01 -3.79 -19.76
N SER A 268 -3.20 -3.28 -19.49
CA SER A 268 -4.40 -4.08 -19.29
C SER A 268 -5.21 -4.08 -20.58
N LYS A 269 -5.66 -5.26 -21.02
CA LYS A 269 -6.51 -5.37 -22.22
C LYS A 269 -7.80 -4.58 -22.02
N LEU A 270 -8.08 -3.61 -22.88
CA LEU A 270 -9.34 -2.86 -22.85
C LEU A 270 -10.53 -3.81 -23.08
N ASN A 271 -11.48 -3.84 -22.16
CA ASN A 271 -12.73 -4.58 -22.27
C ASN A 271 -13.90 -3.62 -22.50
N PHE A 272 -15.09 -4.13 -22.82
CA PHE A 272 -16.28 -3.29 -23.02
C PHE A 272 -16.56 -2.40 -21.80
N PRO A 273 -17.09 -1.17 -22.00
CA PRO A 273 -17.50 -0.29 -20.92
C PRO A 273 -18.71 -0.95 -20.25
N GLY A 274 -18.48 -1.71 -19.17
CA GLY A 274 -19.55 -2.50 -18.58
C GLY A 274 -19.14 -3.68 -17.70
N GLN A 275 -17.85 -4.03 -17.60
CA GLN A 275 -17.42 -4.95 -16.53
C GLN A 275 -17.59 -4.36 -15.11
N GLY A 276 -17.94 -3.06 -15.00
CA GLY A 276 -18.57 -2.48 -13.82
C GLY A 276 -20.05 -2.16 -14.08
N ASN A 277 -20.96 -3.00 -13.57
CA ASN A 277 -22.37 -2.71 -13.28
C ASN A 277 -23.22 -1.98 -14.35
N SER A 278 -22.99 -2.13 -15.65
CA SER A 278 -23.99 -1.70 -16.65
C SER A 278 -25.14 -2.73 -16.68
N PRO A 279 -26.38 -2.37 -16.31
CA PRO A 279 -27.50 -3.33 -16.27
C PRO A 279 -27.80 -3.93 -17.64
N GLN A 280 -27.64 -3.16 -18.72
CA GLN A 280 -27.91 -3.59 -20.10
C GLN A 280 -26.88 -4.60 -20.60
N LEU A 281 -25.62 -4.47 -20.18
CA LEU A 281 -24.56 -5.41 -20.54
C LEU A 281 -24.58 -6.64 -19.64
N LEU A 282 -25.04 -6.51 -18.39
CA LEU A 282 -25.38 -7.63 -17.52
C LEU A 282 -26.60 -8.39 -18.03
N ASP A 283 -27.59 -7.71 -18.61
CA ASP A 283 -28.74 -8.34 -19.23
C ASP A 283 -28.37 -8.96 -20.58
N TYR A 284 -27.52 -8.32 -21.39
CA TYR A 284 -26.94 -8.94 -22.58
C TYR A 284 -26.10 -10.16 -22.21
N GLN A 285 -25.19 -10.06 -21.23
CA GLN A 285 -24.40 -11.20 -20.75
C GLN A 285 -25.27 -12.26 -20.10
N ARG A 286 -26.34 -11.91 -19.36
CA ARG A 286 -27.29 -12.89 -18.81
C ARG A 286 -28.11 -13.55 -19.89
N GLU A 287 -28.54 -12.82 -20.91
CA GLU A 287 -29.23 -13.37 -22.08
C GLU A 287 -28.28 -14.26 -22.89
N GLU A 288 -27.03 -13.83 -23.07
CA GLU A 288 -25.97 -14.62 -23.71
C GLU A 288 -25.64 -15.88 -22.90
N LEU A 289 -25.56 -15.76 -21.57
CA LEU A 289 -25.37 -16.89 -20.66
C LEU A 289 -26.60 -17.80 -20.64
N LYS A 290 -27.82 -17.27 -20.69
CA LYS A 290 -29.05 -18.08 -20.82
C LYS A 290 -29.09 -18.80 -22.16
N ARG A 291 -28.71 -18.14 -23.26
CA ARG A 291 -28.58 -18.74 -24.59
C ARG A 291 -27.52 -19.83 -24.56
N LEU A 292 -26.33 -19.56 -24.02
CA LEU A 292 -25.30 -20.58 -23.85
C LEU A 292 -25.76 -21.73 -22.94
N ALA A 293 -26.51 -21.48 -21.88
CA ALA A 293 -27.07 -22.54 -21.02
C ALA A 293 -28.13 -23.39 -21.74
N GLN A 294 -28.87 -22.79 -22.68
CA GLN A 294 -29.79 -23.51 -23.57
C GLN A 294 -29.04 -24.32 -24.63
N LEU A 295 -27.90 -23.80 -25.12
CA LEU A 295 -27.05 -24.48 -26.09
C LEU A 295 -26.21 -25.59 -25.43
N PHE A 296 -25.89 -25.44 -24.14
CA PHE A 296 -25.05 -26.31 -23.32
C PHE A 296 -25.72 -26.57 -21.94
N PRO A 297 -26.72 -27.47 -21.86
CA PRO A 297 -27.40 -27.76 -20.59
C PRO A 297 -26.40 -28.34 -19.56
N PRO A 298 -26.43 -27.88 -18.30
CA PRO A 298 -25.43 -28.23 -17.28
C PRO A 298 -25.46 -29.70 -16.81
N ASP A 299 -26.34 -30.52 -17.38
CA ASP A 299 -26.58 -31.87 -16.90
C ASP A 299 -25.79 -32.90 -17.72
N ARG A 300 -24.55 -33.16 -17.26
CA ARG A 300 -23.82 -34.47 -17.29
C ARG A 300 -22.32 -34.26 -17.06
N MET A 301 -21.93 -34.05 -15.80
CA MET A 301 -20.53 -34.01 -15.34
C MET A 301 -19.89 -35.41 -15.25
N ASP A 302 -19.90 -36.19 -16.34
CA ASP A 302 -19.13 -37.47 -16.44
C ASP A 302 -17.92 -37.35 -17.39
N TYR A 303 -17.66 -36.18 -17.97
CA TYR A 303 -16.63 -35.99 -19.00
C TYR A 303 -15.19 -36.00 -18.48
N PHE A 304 -14.96 -35.96 -17.18
CA PHE A 304 -13.66 -35.60 -16.60
C PHE A 304 -12.70 -36.75 -16.28
N ARG A 305 -12.91 -37.99 -16.78
CA ARG A 305 -12.05 -39.13 -16.44
C ARG A 305 -11.40 -39.89 -17.59
N LEU A 306 -11.65 -39.52 -18.84
CA LEU A 306 -10.97 -40.11 -19.99
C LEU A 306 -10.51 -38.99 -20.92
N ARG A 307 -9.36 -39.15 -21.58
CA ARG A 307 -9.04 -38.41 -22.80
C ARG A 307 -9.62 -39.21 -23.98
N PRO A 308 -10.93 -39.14 -24.30
CA PRO A 308 -11.40 -39.76 -25.52
C PRO A 308 -10.71 -39.06 -26.69
N ARG A 309 -10.05 -39.84 -27.55
CA ARG A 309 -9.65 -39.39 -28.88
C ARG A 309 -10.80 -39.69 -29.82
N TYR A 310 -11.13 -38.78 -30.73
CA TYR A 310 -12.11 -39.12 -31.76
C TYR A 310 -11.53 -40.20 -32.66
N THR A 311 -12.30 -41.25 -32.93
CA THR A 311 -11.88 -42.28 -33.87
C THR A 311 -11.86 -41.71 -35.28
N LYS A 312 -11.16 -42.39 -36.18
CA LYS A 312 -11.12 -42.00 -37.59
C LYS A 312 -12.52 -41.98 -38.19
N GLU A 313 -13.34 -42.99 -37.90
CA GLU A 313 -14.70 -43.15 -38.40
C GLU A 313 -15.62 -42.03 -37.89
N GLN A 314 -15.42 -41.61 -36.64
CA GLN A 314 -16.10 -40.46 -36.06
C GLN A 314 -15.76 -39.19 -36.84
N LEU A 315 -14.47 -38.87 -37.01
CA LEU A 315 -14.07 -37.67 -37.73
C LEU A 315 -14.45 -37.72 -39.22
N GLU A 316 -14.44 -38.89 -39.87
CA GLU A 316 -14.97 -39.06 -41.23
C GLU A 316 -16.47 -38.75 -41.29
N GLY A 317 -17.27 -39.21 -40.30
CA GLY A 317 -18.68 -38.85 -40.20
C GLY A 317 -18.93 -37.35 -39.96
N LEU A 318 -18.08 -36.68 -39.17
CA LEU A 318 -18.14 -35.22 -39.02
C LEU A 318 -17.68 -34.46 -40.27
N ALA A 319 -16.78 -35.04 -41.05
CA ALA A 319 -16.32 -34.43 -42.30
C ALA A 319 -17.44 -34.32 -43.34
N GLU A 320 -18.47 -35.17 -43.25
CA GLU A 320 -19.67 -35.11 -44.08
C GLU A 320 -20.67 -34.02 -43.65
N LEU A 321 -20.56 -33.51 -42.41
CA LEU A 321 -21.46 -32.49 -41.88
C LEU A 321 -21.17 -31.12 -42.50
N LYS A 322 -22.00 -30.69 -43.45
CA LYS A 322 -21.94 -29.34 -44.02
C LYS A 322 -22.70 -28.35 -43.15
N ILE A 323 -22.02 -27.30 -42.71
CA ILE A 323 -22.61 -26.20 -41.94
C ILE A 323 -22.96 -25.05 -42.89
N PRO A 324 -24.23 -24.63 -42.98
CA PRO A 324 -24.61 -23.49 -43.81
C PRO A 324 -23.85 -22.22 -43.42
N GLY A 325 -23.23 -21.56 -44.41
CA GLY A 325 -22.52 -20.29 -44.21
C GLY A 325 -21.05 -20.42 -43.80
N LEU A 326 -20.52 -21.64 -43.65
CA LEU A 326 -19.08 -21.89 -43.44
C LEU A 326 -18.49 -22.76 -44.56
N ASP A 327 -17.30 -22.38 -45.01
CA ASP A 327 -16.45 -23.16 -45.89
C ASP A 327 -15.73 -24.24 -45.08
N GLN A 328 -15.91 -25.50 -45.46
CA GLN A 328 -15.27 -26.64 -44.79
C GLN A 328 -14.11 -27.17 -45.63
N SER A 329 -12.93 -27.26 -45.04
CA SER A 329 -11.79 -28.00 -45.59
C SER A 329 -11.48 -29.20 -44.72
N VAL A 330 -11.15 -30.31 -45.37
CA VAL A 330 -10.75 -31.56 -44.70
C VAL A 330 -9.35 -31.88 -45.20
N SER A 331 -8.41 -31.97 -44.28
CA SER A 331 -7.03 -32.35 -44.59
C SER A 331 -6.67 -33.58 -43.77
N SER A 332 -5.85 -34.46 -44.32
CA SER A 332 -5.34 -35.61 -43.58
C SER A 332 -3.83 -35.50 -43.52
N HIS A 333 -3.29 -35.31 -42.32
CA HIS A 333 -1.86 -35.20 -42.10
C HIS A 333 -1.36 -36.43 -41.33
N GLY A 334 -0.21 -36.98 -41.75
CA GLY A 334 0.46 -38.10 -41.09
C GLY A 334 0.05 -39.50 -41.56
N TYR A 335 0.74 -40.52 -41.02
CA TYR A 335 0.67 -41.92 -41.48
C TYR A 335 -0.67 -42.63 -41.20
N ARG A 336 -1.49 -42.09 -40.29
CA ARG A 336 -2.78 -42.68 -39.91
C ARG A 336 -3.96 -42.22 -40.78
N HIS A 337 -3.73 -41.24 -41.67
CA HIS A 337 -4.76 -40.63 -42.51
C HIS A 337 -6.01 -40.21 -41.72
N ILE A 338 -5.79 -39.61 -40.54
CA ILE A 338 -6.87 -39.10 -39.69
C ILE A 338 -7.26 -37.71 -40.20
N PRO A 339 -8.56 -37.42 -40.40
CA PRO A 339 -8.98 -36.13 -40.92
C PRO A 339 -8.95 -35.04 -39.85
N THR A 340 -8.38 -33.89 -40.22
CA THR A 340 -8.53 -32.60 -39.54
C THR A 340 -9.56 -31.80 -40.32
N ILE A 341 -10.67 -31.46 -39.66
CA ILE A 341 -11.78 -30.71 -40.23
C ILE A 341 -11.62 -29.26 -39.81
N THR A 342 -11.52 -28.37 -40.79
CA THR A 342 -11.46 -26.93 -40.54
C THR A 342 -12.69 -26.28 -41.14
N TYR A 343 -13.46 -25.57 -40.32
CA TYR A 343 -14.53 -24.70 -40.78
C TYR A 343 -14.03 -23.26 -40.78
N SER A 344 -14.24 -22.59 -41.89
CA SER A 344 -13.79 -21.23 -42.17
C SER A 344 -14.91 -20.38 -42.74
N GLN A 345 -14.78 -19.06 -42.69
CA GLN A 345 -15.66 -18.14 -43.39
C GLN A 345 -14.82 -17.00 -43.95
N GLN A 346 -14.99 -16.67 -45.22
CA GLN A 346 -14.23 -15.60 -45.87
C GLN A 346 -12.70 -15.75 -45.69
N GLY A 347 -12.20 -17.00 -45.69
CA GLY A 347 -10.78 -17.31 -45.51
C GLY A 347 -10.24 -17.20 -44.08
N ARG A 348 -11.09 -16.93 -43.09
CA ARG A 348 -10.72 -17.03 -41.67
C ARG A 348 -11.16 -18.38 -41.11
N GLU A 349 -10.24 -19.11 -40.50
CA GLU A 349 -10.55 -20.36 -39.79
C GLU A 349 -11.31 -20.02 -38.50
N PHE A 350 -12.35 -20.77 -38.15
CA PHE A 350 -13.19 -20.55 -36.97
C PHE A 350 -13.17 -21.73 -36.01
N LEU A 351 -13.22 -22.93 -36.56
CA LEU A 351 -13.33 -24.18 -35.81
C LEU A 351 -12.43 -25.23 -36.47
N ILE A 352 -11.53 -25.81 -35.71
CA ILE A 352 -10.65 -26.90 -36.11
C ILE A 352 -10.96 -28.09 -35.22
N ILE A 353 -11.17 -29.25 -35.82
CA ILE A 353 -11.45 -30.50 -35.13
C ILE A 353 -10.46 -31.55 -35.64
N ASP A 354 -9.71 -32.16 -34.74
CA ASP A 354 -8.88 -33.33 -35.04
C ASP A 354 -9.02 -34.42 -33.97
N GLU A 355 -8.18 -35.46 -34.03
CA GLU A 355 -8.19 -36.59 -33.07
C GLU A 355 -7.98 -36.17 -31.62
N GLU A 356 -7.24 -35.08 -31.39
CA GLU A 356 -6.71 -34.72 -30.09
C GLU A 356 -7.36 -33.47 -29.49
N TYR A 357 -7.94 -32.57 -30.30
CA TYR A 357 -8.60 -31.37 -29.82
C TYR A 357 -9.68 -30.80 -30.75
N VAL A 358 -10.50 -29.93 -30.15
CA VAL A 358 -11.41 -29.02 -30.85
C VAL A 358 -10.94 -27.60 -30.52
N ALA A 359 -10.47 -26.85 -31.51
CA ALA A 359 -10.03 -25.48 -31.36
C ALA A 359 -11.03 -24.52 -32.01
N LEU A 360 -11.37 -23.45 -31.29
CA LEU A 360 -12.05 -22.29 -31.86
C LEU A 360 -11.00 -21.19 -31.98
N SER A 361 -10.75 -20.70 -33.18
CA SER A 361 -9.69 -19.72 -33.46
C SER A 361 -9.94 -18.36 -32.79
N THR A 362 -11.20 -18.03 -32.46
CA THR A 362 -11.53 -16.81 -31.73
C THR A 362 -11.56 -17.07 -30.23
N TRP A 363 -10.53 -16.62 -29.51
CA TRP A 363 -10.36 -16.68 -28.04
C TRP A 363 -11.63 -16.31 -27.22
N ARG A 364 -12.49 -15.42 -27.72
CA ARG A 364 -13.75 -15.00 -27.07
C ARG A 364 -14.81 -16.10 -27.02
N GLY A 365 -14.85 -17.02 -27.99
CA GLY A 365 -15.78 -18.14 -28.00
C GLY A 365 -15.57 -19.05 -26.79
N TRP A 366 -14.30 -19.38 -26.51
CA TRP A 366 -13.92 -20.16 -25.32
C TRP A 366 -14.14 -19.41 -24.01
N GLU A 367 -13.76 -18.13 -23.93
CA GLU A 367 -13.91 -17.32 -22.71
C GLU A 367 -15.38 -17.21 -22.26
N THR A 368 -16.32 -17.17 -23.21
CA THR A 368 -17.75 -17.04 -22.93
C THR A 368 -18.40 -18.39 -22.57
N ILE A 369 -17.96 -19.49 -23.21
CA ILE A 369 -18.38 -20.86 -22.86
C ILE A 369 -17.86 -21.28 -21.47
N MET A 370 -16.64 -20.86 -21.11
CA MET A 370 -15.96 -21.26 -19.87
C MET A 370 -16.40 -20.48 -18.62
N LEU A 371 -17.11 -19.35 -18.77
CA LEU A 371 -17.61 -18.53 -17.66
C LEU A 371 -18.84 -19.12 -16.94
N HIS A 372 -19.32 -20.30 -17.38
CA HIS A 372 -20.63 -20.83 -16.99
C HIS A 372 -20.71 -21.54 -15.62
N GLU A 373 -19.62 -21.63 -14.85
CA GLU A 373 -19.70 -21.99 -13.42
C GLU A 373 -18.48 -21.46 -12.61
N PRO A 374 -18.65 -20.42 -11.75
CA PRO A 374 -17.55 -19.81 -10.99
C PRO A 374 -16.86 -20.73 -9.96
N ARG A 375 -17.39 -21.94 -9.69
CA ARG A 375 -16.85 -22.84 -8.67
C ARG A 375 -15.92 -23.92 -9.21
N HIS A 376 -15.84 -24.13 -10.52
CA HIS A 376 -15.08 -25.27 -11.07
C HIS A 376 -14.11 -24.95 -12.22
N TYR A 377 -14.10 -23.73 -12.77
CA TYR A 377 -13.18 -23.37 -13.87
C TYR A 377 -12.28 -22.19 -13.49
N LEU A 378 -11.35 -22.42 -12.56
CA LEU A 378 -10.23 -21.51 -12.32
C LEU A 378 -9.08 -21.85 -13.27
N PHE A 379 -9.22 -21.43 -14.53
CA PHE A 379 -8.11 -21.40 -15.48
C PHE A 379 -7.13 -20.29 -15.07
N ARG A 380 -6.00 -20.64 -14.47
CA ARG A 380 -4.82 -19.77 -14.44
C ARG A 380 -3.68 -20.47 -15.17
N GLN A 381 -3.52 -20.10 -16.44
CA GLN A 381 -2.30 -19.75 -17.20
C GLN A 381 -0.96 -20.51 -17.02
N ASN A 382 -0.87 -21.54 -16.18
CA ASN A 382 0.31 -22.38 -16.08
C ASN A 382 -0.06 -23.79 -16.54
N MET A 383 0.30 -24.04 -17.80
CA MET A 383 0.67 -25.35 -18.37
C MET A 383 -0.19 -26.58 -18.01
N LEU A 384 -0.81 -27.14 -19.07
CA LEU A 384 -1.16 -28.57 -19.23
C LEU A 384 -2.42 -29.12 -18.53
N GLU A 385 -3.59 -28.50 -18.72
CA GLU A 385 -4.87 -29.21 -18.57
C GLU A 385 -5.72 -29.05 -19.83
N VAL A 386 -5.63 -30.05 -20.70
CA VAL A 386 -6.49 -30.24 -21.89
C VAL A 386 -7.87 -30.62 -21.37
N LEU A 387 -8.89 -29.82 -21.70
CA LEU A 387 -10.28 -30.16 -21.40
C LEU A 387 -10.64 -31.49 -22.10
N PRO A 388 -11.43 -32.38 -21.48
CA PRO A 388 -11.91 -33.55 -22.17
C PRO A 388 -12.75 -33.15 -23.39
N LEU A 389 -12.47 -33.78 -24.52
CA LEU A 389 -13.23 -33.63 -25.74
C LEU A 389 -14.72 -33.98 -25.47
N PRO A 390 -15.69 -33.16 -25.91
CA PRO A 390 -17.10 -33.51 -25.77
C PRO A 390 -17.39 -34.82 -26.51
N PRO A 391 -18.36 -35.63 -26.06
CA PRO A 391 -18.78 -36.83 -26.77
C PRO A 391 -19.08 -36.52 -28.23
N PHE A 392 -18.70 -37.44 -29.10
CA PHE A 392 -18.88 -37.29 -30.53
C PHE A 392 -20.33 -37.01 -30.92
N GLU A 393 -21.28 -37.67 -30.24
CA GLU A 393 -22.72 -37.52 -30.46
C GLU A 393 -23.22 -36.11 -30.15
N GLN A 394 -22.49 -35.37 -29.29
CA GLN A 394 -22.80 -33.98 -28.95
C GLN A 394 -22.11 -32.99 -29.87
N LEU A 395 -20.94 -33.33 -30.40
CA LEU A 395 -20.23 -32.47 -31.36
C LEU A 395 -21.11 -32.15 -32.57
N ALA A 396 -21.78 -33.14 -33.14
CA ALA A 396 -22.63 -32.93 -34.32
C ALA A 396 -23.76 -31.91 -34.08
N ASP A 397 -24.28 -31.79 -32.85
CA ASP A 397 -25.32 -30.80 -32.47
C ASP A 397 -24.71 -29.45 -32.03
N ILE A 398 -23.55 -29.47 -31.37
CA ILE A 398 -22.87 -28.28 -30.86
C ILE A 398 -22.21 -27.47 -31.98
N ILE A 399 -21.63 -28.14 -32.98
CA ILE A 399 -20.84 -27.51 -34.04
C ILE A 399 -21.66 -26.46 -34.84
N PRO A 400 -22.89 -26.75 -35.31
CA PRO A 400 -23.72 -25.74 -35.99
C PRO A 400 -24.09 -24.54 -35.10
N ARG A 401 -24.22 -24.75 -33.78
CA ARG A 401 -24.53 -23.71 -32.79
C ARG A 401 -23.32 -22.80 -32.54
N LEU A 402 -22.14 -23.39 -32.39
CA LEU A 402 -20.87 -22.66 -32.27
C LEU A 402 -20.58 -21.85 -33.53
N ALA A 403 -20.81 -22.43 -34.70
CA ALA A 403 -20.74 -21.76 -35.98
C ALA A 403 -21.69 -20.56 -36.04
N SER A 404 -22.98 -20.76 -35.75
CA SER A 404 -23.98 -19.68 -35.78
C SER A 404 -23.64 -18.56 -34.79
N TYR A 405 -23.19 -18.90 -33.59
CA TYR A 405 -22.72 -17.95 -32.59
C TYR A 405 -21.50 -17.14 -33.08
N ALA A 406 -20.50 -17.81 -33.67
CA ALA A 406 -19.33 -17.14 -34.24
C ALA A 406 -19.72 -16.17 -35.38
N LEU A 407 -20.65 -16.58 -36.24
CA LEU A 407 -21.20 -15.74 -37.31
C LEU A 407 -21.96 -14.53 -36.79
N GLU A 408 -22.73 -14.68 -35.71
CA GLU A 408 -23.40 -13.56 -35.04
C GLU A 408 -22.40 -12.61 -34.37
N GLN A 409 -21.35 -13.14 -33.75
CA GLN A 409 -20.28 -12.34 -33.16
C GLN A 409 -19.48 -11.57 -34.22
N GLU A 410 -19.28 -12.14 -35.41
CA GLU A 410 -18.66 -11.41 -36.53
C GLU A 410 -19.58 -10.30 -37.07
N LYS A 411 -20.90 -10.51 -37.11
CA LYS A 411 -21.86 -9.43 -37.40
C LYS A 411 -21.83 -8.34 -36.33
N GLN A 412 -21.65 -8.70 -35.05
CA GLN A 412 -21.48 -7.75 -33.95
C GLN A 412 -20.13 -7.03 -33.98
N ALA A 413 -19.10 -7.58 -34.61
CA ALA A 413 -17.82 -6.88 -34.83
C ALA A 413 -17.96 -5.62 -35.70
N SER A 414 -19.15 -5.37 -36.26
CA SER A 414 -19.50 -4.18 -37.03
C SER A 414 -20.30 -3.14 -36.23
N THR A 415 -20.55 -3.34 -34.92
CA THR A 415 -21.26 -2.33 -34.12
C THR A 415 -20.35 -1.13 -33.82
N PRO A 416 -20.90 0.10 -33.71
CA PRO A 416 -20.13 1.28 -33.35
C PRO A 416 -19.31 1.13 -32.06
N GLU A 417 -19.84 0.42 -31.07
CA GLU A 417 -19.16 0.17 -29.78
C GLU A 417 -17.92 -0.73 -29.96
N TYR A 418 -18.02 -1.77 -30.80
CA TYR A 418 -16.88 -2.65 -31.08
C TYR A 418 -15.79 -1.91 -31.85
N LEU A 419 -16.17 -1.11 -32.85
CA LEU A 419 -15.23 -0.29 -33.62
C LEU A 419 -14.50 0.72 -32.72
N GLU A 420 -15.20 1.34 -31.77
CA GLU A 420 -14.60 2.26 -30.79
C GLU A 420 -13.61 1.53 -29.86
N ILE A 421 -13.91 0.31 -29.43
CA ILE A 421 -12.96 -0.52 -28.65
C ILE A 421 -11.70 -0.80 -29.43
N GLN A 422 -11.85 -1.23 -30.69
CA GLN A 422 -10.70 -1.53 -31.53
C GLN A 422 -9.88 -0.28 -31.80
N ARG A 423 -10.53 0.86 -32.03
CA ARG A 423 -9.88 2.16 -32.15
C ARG A 423 -9.05 2.48 -30.90
N ARG A 424 -9.65 2.42 -29.71
CA ARG A 424 -8.94 2.70 -28.43
C ARG A 424 -7.81 1.71 -28.16
N ARG A 425 -7.97 0.44 -28.49
CA ARG A 425 -6.90 -0.57 -28.40
C ARG A 425 -5.74 -0.28 -29.35
N ASN A 426 -6.03 0.15 -30.58
CA ASN A 426 -5.00 0.56 -31.52
C ASN A 426 -4.24 1.78 -30.97
N VAL A 427 -4.94 2.75 -30.39
CA VAL A 427 -4.29 3.88 -29.71
C VAL A 427 -3.44 3.43 -28.52
N GLN A 428 -3.89 2.48 -27.68
CA GLN A 428 -3.06 1.89 -26.63
C GLN A 428 -1.75 1.30 -27.17
N LEU A 429 -1.83 0.54 -28.27
CA LEU A 429 -0.66 -0.05 -28.93
C LEU A 429 0.28 1.02 -29.49
N GLU A 430 -0.26 2.09 -30.06
CA GLU A 430 0.53 3.23 -30.54
C GLU A 430 1.22 3.97 -29.38
N LEU A 431 0.53 4.20 -28.25
CA LEU A 431 1.14 4.80 -27.06
C LEU A 431 2.29 3.94 -26.52
N GLU A 432 2.10 2.63 -26.43
CA GLU A 432 3.13 1.66 -26.04
C GLU A 432 4.32 1.66 -27.01
N ARG A 433 4.09 1.91 -28.30
CA ARG A 433 5.12 2.00 -29.33
C ARG A 433 5.89 3.34 -29.30
N ILE A 434 5.20 4.45 -29.02
CA ILE A 434 5.75 5.81 -29.17
C ILE A 434 6.43 6.29 -27.88
N ILE A 435 5.88 6.01 -26.70
CA ILE A 435 6.35 6.60 -25.44
C ILE A 435 7.70 6.05 -24.98
N PRO A 436 7.94 4.72 -24.93
CA PRO A 436 9.21 4.16 -24.47
C PRO A 436 10.44 4.74 -25.17
N PRO A 437 10.51 4.80 -26.52
CA PRO A 437 11.69 5.35 -27.20
C PRO A 437 11.96 6.81 -26.87
N ILE A 438 10.93 7.62 -26.62
CA ILE A 438 11.09 9.04 -26.28
C ILE A 438 11.65 9.18 -24.88
N MET A 439 11.13 8.41 -23.92
CA MET A 439 11.60 8.45 -22.54
C MET A 439 13.03 7.91 -22.42
N GLU A 440 13.34 6.82 -23.14
CA GLU A 440 14.69 6.25 -23.24
C GLU A 440 15.68 7.24 -23.86
N ALA A 441 15.31 7.91 -24.95
CA ALA A 441 16.16 8.92 -25.58
C ALA A 441 16.45 10.11 -24.66
N SER A 442 15.51 10.47 -23.78
CA SER A 442 15.72 11.50 -22.76
C SER A 442 16.48 11.02 -21.51
N GLY A 443 16.72 9.71 -21.37
CA GLY A 443 17.38 9.12 -20.19
C GLY A 443 16.53 9.18 -18.92
N GLU A 444 15.22 9.36 -19.04
CA GLU A 444 14.31 9.58 -17.93
C GLU A 444 13.85 8.25 -17.33
N GLN A 445 13.75 8.18 -16.01
CA GLN A 445 13.04 7.07 -15.35
C GLN A 445 11.54 7.29 -15.49
N TYR A 446 10.85 6.36 -16.15
CA TYR A 446 9.42 6.47 -16.43
C TYR A 446 8.67 5.18 -16.11
N ALA A 447 7.34 5.26 -16.03
CA ALA A 447 6.45 4.11 -16.05
C ALA A 447 5.19 4.47 -16.83
N LEU A 448 4.75 3.58 -17.73
CA LEU A 448 3.56 3.79 -18.54
C LEU A 448 2.46 2.81 -18.10
N GLU A 449 1.37 3.34 -17.56
CA GLU A 449 0.18 2.57 -17.21
C GLU A 449 -0.88 2.76 -18.31
N LEU A 450 -1.31 1.64 -18.92
CA LEU A 450 -2.39 1.59 -19.90
C LEU A 450 -3.53 0.73 -19.30
N PRO A 451 -4.33 1.27 -18.36
CA PRO A 451 -5.37 0.50 -17.67
C PRO A 451 -6.56 0.21 -18.60
N ASN A 452 -7.36 -0.78 -18.20
CA ASN A 452 -8.68 -1.04 -18.76
C ASN A 452 -9.68 -0.03 -18.17
N SER A 453 -9.63 1.21 -18.65
CA SER A 453 -10.56 2.28 -18.26
C SER A 453 -11.13 3.00 -19.48
N TRP A 454 -12.34 3.53 -19.31
CA TRP A 454 -13.10 4.26 -20.33
C TRP A 454 -13.17 5.77 -20.10
N ASP A 455 -12.57 6.21 -19.00
CA ASP A 455 -12.21 7.58 -18.68
C ASP A 455 -11.66 8.33 -19.90
N ASP A 456 -11.76 9.66 -19.90
CA ASP A 456 -11.32 10.49 -21.03
C ASP A 456 -9.80 10.39 -21.25
N CYS A 457 -9.05 10.31 -20.15
CA CYS A 457 -7.58 10.20 -20.15
C CYS A 457 -7.11 9.04 -19.26
N PRO A 458 -7.36 7.79 -19.70
CA PRO A 458 -7.16 6.61 -18.88
C PRO A 458 -5.69 6.24 -18.73
N ALA A 459 -4.86 6.52 -19.75
CA ALA A 459 -3.43 6.21 -19.71
C ALA A 459 -2.67 7.21 -18.85
N ARG A 460 -1.65 6.70 -18.14
CA ARG A 460 -0.83 7.50 -17.24
C ARG A 460 0.64 7.28 -17.55
N LEU A 461 1.32 8.34 -17.93
CA LEU A 461 2.78 8.35 -18.03
C LEU A 461 3.35 9.00 -16.78
N HIS A 462 4.00 8.21 -15.94
CA HIS A 462 4.74 8.69 -14.78
C HIS A 462 6.19 8.94 -15.18
N VAL A 463 6.70 10.15 -14.92
CA VAL A 463 8.09 10.53 -15.15
C VAL A 463 8.71 11.01 -13.85
N HIS A 464 9.86 10.46 -13.52
CA HIS A 464 10.61 10.78 -12.32
C HIS A 464 11.46 12.04 -12.54
N ASP A 465 11.14 13.13 -11.87
CA ASP A 465 11.79 14.43 -12.07
C ASP A 465 13.02 14.63 -11.16
N ASN A 466 12.99 14.04 -9.95
CA ASN A 466 14.08 14.01 -8.97
C ASN A 466 13.71 13.05 -7.83
N ALA A 467 14.62 12.86 -6.87
CA ALA A 467 14.51 11.85 -5.80
C ALA A 467 13.21 11.82 -4.98
N ARG A 468 12.30 12.80 -5.12
CA ARG A 468 11.02 12.81 -4.39
C ARG A 468 9.80 13.21 -5.22
N ARG A 469 9.92 13.58 -6.51
CA ARG A 469 8.79 14.06 -7.31
C ARG A 469 8.53 13.21 -8.54
N THR A 470 7.26 13.09 -8.88
CA THR A 470 6.77 12.45 -10.09
C THR A 470 5.84 13.40 -10.82
N ILE A 471 6.10 13.60 -12.10
CA ILE A 471 5.17 14.24 -13.04
C ILE A 471 4.34 13.11 -13.64
N THR A 472 3.01 13.25 -13.66
CA THR A 472 2.09 12.29 -14.26
C THR A 472 1.33 12.98 -15.38
N LEU A 473 1.51 12.52 -16.61
CA LEU A 473 0.74 12.99 -17.75
C LEU A 473 -0.41 12.01 -18.00
N TYR A 474 -1.59 12.56 -18.26
CA TYR A 474 -2.79 11.78 -18.56
C TYR A 474 -3.03 11.79 -20.06
N LEU A 475 -3.10 10.61 -20.65
CA LEU A 475 -3.17 10.41 -22.11
C LEU A 475 -4.53 9.80 -22.48
N SER A 476 -5.12 10.30 -23.56
CA SER A 476 -6.38 9.77 -24.08
C SER A 476 -6.18 8.52 -24.95
N TYR A 477 -7.20 7.67 -25.03
CA TYR A 477 -7.25 6.57 -26.01
C TYR A 477 -7.95 6.96 -27.32
N THR A 478 -8.31 8.23 -27.52
CA THR A 478 -9.00 8.65 -28.75
C THR A 478 -8.06 8.98 -29.89
N ASP A 479 -6.84 9.45 -29.57
CA ASP A 479 -5.85 9.89 -30.54
C ASP A 479 -4.42 9.74 -29.99
N ALA A 480 -3.50 9.24 -30.82
CA ALA A 480 -2.06 9.16 -30.55
C ALA A 480 -1.24 10.14 -31.42
N ALA A 481 -1.88 10.88 -32.34
CA ALA A 481 -1.21 11.85 -33.17
C ALA A 481 -0.54 12.93 -32.30
N ASN A 482 0.71 13.26 -32.64
CA ASN A 482 1.52 14.26 -31.95
C ASN A 482 1.76 13.99 -30.45
N VAL A 483 1.44 12.80 -29.94
CA VAL A 483 1.61 12.49 -28.50
C VAL A 483 3.06 12.66 -28.06
N ALA A 484 4.00 12.39 -28.94
CA ALA A 484 5.43 12.58 -28.72
C ALA A 484 5.77 14.03 -28.35
N ASP A 485 5.30 14.98 -29.15
CA ASP A 485 5.60 16.41 -28.98
C ASP A 485 4.82 16.99 -27.81
N HIS A 486 3.57 16.56 -27.62
CA HIS A 486 2.77 16.95 -26.46
C HIS A 486 3.39 16.49 -25.14
N VAL A 487 3.92 15.26 -25.08
CA VAL A 487 4.61 14.75 -23.89
C VAL A 487 5.87 15.56 -23.60
N ARG A 488 6.70 15.84 -24.60
CA ARG A 488 7.91 16.66 -24.41
C ARG A 488 7.56 18.06 -23.88
N LEU A 489 6.61 18.75 -24.54
CA LEU A 489 6.20 20.09 -24.15
C LEU A 489 5.60 20.12 -22.74
N ALA A 490 4.70 19.17 -22.41
CA ALA A 490 4.09 19.10 -21.09
C ALA A 490 5.13 18.84 -19.98
N LEU A 491 6.15 18.00 -20.23
CA LEU A 491 7.24 17.77 -19.28
C LEU A 491 8.11 19.02 -19.09
N GLU A 492 8.44 19.73 -20.16
CA GLU A 492 9.21 20.97 -20.09
C GLU A 492 8.48 22.03 -19.26
N LEU A 493 7.19 22.27 -19.57
CA LEU A 493 6.35 23.22 -18.84
C LEU A 493 6.22 22.82 -17.36
N ALA A 494 5.98 21.54 -17.07
CA ALA A 494 5.85 21.05 -15.70
C ALA A 494 7.15 21.24 -14.90
N ARG A 495 8.31 20.99 -15.51
CA ARG A 495 9.63 21.20 -14.89
C ARG A 495 9.89 22.67 -14.61
N LYS A 496 9.61 23.53 -15.57
CA LYS A 496 9.72 24.98 -15.41
C LYS A 496 8.83 25.46 -14.27
N ALA A 497 7.57 25.04 -14.22
CA ALA A 497 6.67 25.38 -13.12
C ALA A 497 7.17 24.86 -11.75
N VAL A 498 7.76 23.66 -11.70
CA VAL A 498 8.37 23.11 -10.49
C VAL A 498 9.57 23.93 -10.03
N ALA A 499 10.41 24.40 -10.94
CA ALA A 499 11.59 25.20 -10.67
C ALA A 499 11.23 26.65 -10.24
N ASP A 500 10.27 27.26 -10.93
CA ASP A 500 9.90 28.67 -10.75
C ASP A 500 8.97 28.89 -9.54
N ALA A 501 8.23 27.85 -9.11
CA ALA A 501 7.28 27.98 -8.01
C ALA A 501 7.99 28.31 -6.68
N PRO A 502 7.69 29.47 -6.06
CA PRO A 502 8.34 29.86 -4.81
C PRO A 502 7.87 29.05 -3.59
N MET A 503 6.84 28.22 -3.75
CA MET A 503 6.29 27.36 -2.71
C MET A 503 6.16 25.93 -3.23
N ALA A 504 6.52 24.96 -2.40
CA ALA A 504 6.29 23.55 -2.71
C ALA A 504 4.78 23.26 -2.78
N PHE A 505 4.39 22.52 -3.82
CA PHE A 505 3.00 22.19 -4.13
C PHE A 505 2.86 20.72 -4.56
N GLN A 506 1.63 20.23 -4.56
CA GLN A 506 1.21 19.11 -5.38
C GLN A 506 0.12 19.58 -6.34
N LEU A 507 0.13 19.08 -7.56
CA LEU A 507 -0.92 19.27 -8.54
C LEU A 507 -1.61 17.93 -8.75
N ARG A 508 -2.92 17.86 -8.52
CA ARG A 508 -3.70 16.64 -8.66
C ARG A 508 -4.71 16.80 -9.78
N TYR A 509 -4.76 15.80 -10.66
CA TYR A 509 -5.84 15.59 -11.61
C TYR A 509 -6.82 14.56 -11.03
N SER A 510 -8.11 14.85 -11.12
CA SER A 510 -9.22 14.01 -10.68
C SER A 510 -10.37 14.18 -11.65
N GLU A 511 -10.90 13.08 -12.18
CA GLU A 511 -12.08 13.14 -13.06
C GLU A 511 -13.37 13.32 -12.25
N ASP A 512 -13.42 12.74 -11.05
CA ASP A 512 -14.51 12.91 -10.10
C ASP A 512 -14.04 13.69 -8.88
N ASP A 513 -14.28 15.00 -8.84
CA ASP A 513 -14.03 15.78 -7.64
C ASP A 513 -15.26 15.85 -6.74
N LYS A 514 -15.31 14.96 -5.74
CA LYS A 514 -16.36 14.91 -4.72
C LYS A 514 -16.11 15.87 -3.55
N THR A 515 -15.14 16.78 -3.66
CA THR A 515 -14.78 17.68 -2.57
C THR A 515 -15.83 18.78 -2.42
N ILE A 516 -16.26 19.04 -1.18
CA ILE A 516 -17.11 20.20 -0.86
C ILE A 516 -16.20 21.43 -0.81
N TRP A 517 -16.32 22.30 -1.81
CA TRP A 517 -15.54 23.50 -1.95
C TRP A 517 -16.19 24.69 -1.23
N THR A 518 -15.36 25.53 -0.62
CA THR A 518 -15.81 26.87 -0.22
C THR A 518 -15.72 27.77 -1.45
N GLU A 519 -16.88 28.17 -1.94
CA GLU A 519 -17.01 29.11 -3.07
C GLU A 519 -17.18 30.55 -2.56
N PHE A 520 -16.91 31.52 -3.43
CA PHE A 520 -16.83 32.94 -3.11
C PHE A 520 -17.94 33.75 -3.75
#